data_AF-A0A9W9EWW7-F1
#
_entry.id   AF-A0A9W9EWW7-F1
#
_cell.length_a   1.000
_cell.length_b   1.000
_cell.length_c   1.000
_cell.angle_alpha   90.00
_cell.angle_beta   90.00
_cell.angle_gamma   90.00
#
_symmetry.space_group_name_H-M   'P 1'
#
loop_
_entity.id
_entity.type
_entity.pdbx_description
1 polymer ?
#
loop_
_entity_poly.entity_id
_entity_poly.type
_entity_poly.pdbx_seq_one_letter_code
_entity_poly.pdbx_strand_id
1 'polypeptide(L)'
;MSRYWRMWIREETDRPLPLDLSRKVTHLTSTLSNEWNFDKGAKEQPTINIDDLLFTTWHLLAVCDLTFPTFRMLLQLNTLRKMMCSTTARPGTLIESNAHENAGDVLKWKDVALFMVKHPQDPNRRELLMRVKQRLIKRRRNKEDQPLMCFGLIFTYTERNDSLGLCVLQDILTYAFEDDAFASPHI
;
A
#
# COMPACT_ATOMS: atom_id res chain seq x y z
N MET A 1 -12.82 -20.77 -3.65
CA MET A 1 -11.56 -20.61 -4.43
C MET A 1 -11.76 -20.96 -5.92
N SER A 2 -12.22 -22.17 -6.28
CA SER A 2 -12.41 -22.58 -7.68
C SER A 2 -13.36 -21.70 -8.52
N ARG A 3 -14.43 -21.15 -7.91
CA ARG A 3 -15.36 -20.23 -8.59
C ARG A 3 -14.68 -18.95 -9.08
N TYR A 4 -13.89 -18.30 -8.22
CA TYR A 4 -13.22 -17.05 -8.56
C TYR A 4 -12.15 -17.26 -9.64
N TRP A 5 -11.42 -18.38 -9.57
CA TRP A 5 -10.43 -18.73 -10.58
C TRP A 5 -11.05 -19.02 -11.95
N ARG A 6 -12.22 -19.69 -11.98
CA ARG A 6 -12.99 -19.89 -13.22
C ARG A 6 -13.54 -18.60 -13.81
N MET A 7 -13.97 -17.67 -12.95
CA MET A 7 -14.41 -16.34 -13.39
C MET A 7 -13.23 -15.57 -13.99
N TRP A 8 -12.08 -15.60 -13.34
CA TRP A 8 -10.86 -14.95 -13.84
C TRP A 8 -10.40 -15.50 -15.20
N ILE A 9 -10.35 -16.83 -15.39
CA ILE A 9 -9.99 -17.39 -16.71
C ILE A 9 -10.96 -16.95 -17.80
N ARG A 10 -12.24 -16.88 -17.47
CA ARG A 10 -13.26 -16.44 -18.43
C ARG A 10 -13.10 -14.97 -18.78
N GLU A 11 -12.74 -14.12 -17.81
CA GLU A 11 -12.44 -12.71 -18.03
C GLU A 11 -11.16 -12.53 -18.87
N GLU A 12 -10.13 -13.34 -18.64
CA GLU A 12 -8.81 -13.17 -19.28
C GLU A 12 -8.74 -13.77 -20.69
N THR A 13 -9.42 -14.90 -20.93
CA THR A 13 -9.31 -15.66 -22.18
C THR A 13 -10.54 -15.51 -23.08
N ASP A 14 -11.55 -14.77 -22.62
CA ASP A 14 -12.87 -14.62 -23.24
C ASP A 14 -13.57 -15.95 -23.55
N ARG A 15 -13.09 -17.03 -22.93
CA ARG A 15 -13.55 -18.41 -23.16
C ARG A 15 -13.84 -19.09 -21.83
N PRO A 16 -14.92 -19.88 -21.76
CA PRO A 16 -15.18 -20.67 -20.57
C PRO A 16 -14.10 -21.74 -20.42
N LEU A 17 -13.69 -22.00 -19.18
CA LEU A 17 -12.80 -23.10 -18.86
C LEU A 17 -13.40 -24.42 -19.37
N PRO A 18 -12.64 -25.25 -20.12
CA PRO A 18 -13.11 -26.56 -20.57
C PRO A 18 -13.64 -27.38 -19.39
N LEU A 19 -14.77 -28.06 -19.60
CA LEU A 19 -15.51 -28.73 -18.53
C LEU A 19 -14.63 -29.75 -17.78
N ASP A 20 -13.76 -30.44 -18.50
CA ASP A 20 -12.84 -31.43 -17.92
C ASP A 20 -11.78 -30.80 -17.04
N LEU A 21 -11.21 -29.66 -17.46
CA LEU A 21 -10.25 -28.92 -16.65
C LEU A 21 -10.92 -28.33 -15.42
N SER A 22 -12.16 -27.86 -15.57
CA SER A 22 -13.02 -27.38 -14.49
C SER A 22 -13.25 -28.48 -13.44
N ARG A 23 -13.56 -29.71 -13.86
CA ARG A 23 -13.71 -30.88 -12.98
C ARG A 23 -12.41 -31.23 -12.29
N LYS A 24 -11.28 -31.26 -13.01
CA LYS A 24 -9.94 -31.52 -12.44
C LYS A 24 -9.58 -30.51 -11.35
N VAL A 25 -9.88 -29.23 -11.55
CA VAL A 25 -9.61 -28.19 -10.54
C VAL A 25 -10.53 -28.34 -9.33
N THR A 26 -11.81 -28.67 -9.51
CA THR A 26 -12.69 -29.00 -8.37
C THR A 26 -12.15 -30.20 -7.59
N HIS A 27 -11.76 -31.27 -8.29
CA HIS A 27 -11.21 -32.47 -7.67
C HIS A 27 -9.92 -32.16 -6.91
N LEU A 28 -9.00 -31.38 -7.49
CA LEU A 28 -7.78 -30.96 -6.81
C LEU A 28 -8.11 -30.18 -5.53
N THR A 29 -9.04 -29.23 -5.61
CA THR A 29 -9.44 -28.43 -4.44
C THR A 29 -10.14 -29.29 -3.37
N SER A 30 -10.89 -30.33 -3.77
CA SER A 30 -11.53 -31.26 -2.82
C SER A 30 -10.53 -32.22 -2.20
N THR A 31 -9.60 -32.78 -2.98
CA THR A 31 -8.53 -33.65 -2.50
C THR A 31 -7.64 -32.91 -1.50
N LEU A 32 -7.17 -31.71 -1.85
CA LEU A 32 -6.40 -30.88 -0.93
C LEU A 32 -7.15 -30.63 0.39
N SER A 33 -8.46 -30.38 0.34
CA SER A 33 -9.21 -30.15 1.57
C SER A 33 -9.56 -31.41 2.36
N ASN A 34 -9.91 -32.51 1.69
CA ASN A 34 -10.51 -33.69 2.32
C ASN A 34 -9.46 -34.73 2.70
N GLU A 35 -8.42 -34.88 1.88
CA GLU A 35 -7.35 -35.86 2.10
C GLU A 35 -6.16 -35.23 2.82
N TRP A 36 -5.84 -33.97 2.49
CA TRP A 36 -4.67 -33.27 3.04
C TRP A 36 -5.03 -32.28 4.16
N ASN A 37 -6.29 -32.29 4.63
CA ASN A 37 -6.81 -31.39 5.68
C ASN A 37 -6.41 -29.93 5.48
N PHE A 38 -6.35 -29.48 4.22
CA PHE A 38 -5.94 -28.11 3.93
C PHE A 38 -6.95 -27.14 4.52
N ASP A 39 -6.48 -26.34 5.47
CA ASP A 39 -7.30 -25.38 6.20
C ASP A 39 -7.88 -24.35 5.24
N LYS A 40 -9.22 -24.36 5.13
CA LYS A 40 -10.01 -23.40 4.34
C LYS A 40 -10.33 -22.14 5.13
N GLY A 41 -10.02 -22.12 6.43
CA GLY A 41 -10.18 -20.98 7.29
C GLY A 41 -9.33 -19.81 6.81
N ALA A 42 -9.86 -18.60 6.99
CA ALA A 42 -9.01 -17.42 6.93
C ALA A 42 -8.16 -17.43 8.21
N LYS A 43 -6.86 -17.67 8.09
CA LYS A 43 -5.94 -17.40 9.21
C LYS A 43 -5.87 -15.90 9.40
N GLU A 44 -6.21 -15.43 10.59
CA GLU A 44 -5.97 -14.05 10.96
C GLU A 44 -4.46 -13.80 10.90
N GLN A 45 -4.06 -12.74 10.19
CA GLN A 45 -2.67 -12.33 10.22
C GLN A 45 -2.37 -11.72 11.60
N PRO A 46 -1.20 -12.01 12.19
CA PRO A 46 -0.82 -11.37 13.44
C PRO A 46 -0.79 -9.85 13.28
N THR A 47 -1.14 -9.14 14.34
CA THR A 47 -1.06 -7.68 14.36
C THR A 47 0.39 -7.25 14.28
N ILE A 48 0.71 -6.35 13.36
CA ILE A 48 2.03 -5.72 13.26
C ILE A 48 2.04 -4.51 14.19
N ASN A 49 2.94 -4.50 15.16
CA ASN A 49 3.19 -3.34 16.01
C ASN A 49 4.35 -2.49 15.46
N ILE A 50 4.72 -1.43 16.19
CA ILE A 50 5.80 -0.53 15.78
C ILE A 50 7.19 -1.18 15.82
N ASP A 51 7.43 -2.07 16.79
CA ASP A 51 8.70 -2.78 16.93
C ASP A 51 8.88 -3.77 15.77
N ASP A 52 7.82 -4.49 15.40
CA ASP A 52 7.80 -5.36 14.23
C ASP A 52 8.15 -4.57 12.96
N LEU A 53 7.56 -3.38 12.78
CA LEU A 53 7.90 -2.51 11.66
C LEU A 53 9.37 -2.08 11.71
N LEU A 54 9.87 -1.69 12.87
CA LEU A 54 11.27 -1.29 13.04
C LEU A 54 12.24 -2.44 12.71
N PHE A 55 12.04 -3.62 13.29
CA PHE A 55 12.89 -4.79 13.06
C PHE A 55 12.86 -5.23 11.60
N THR A 56 11.69 -5.22 10.99
CA THR A 56 11.55 -5.63 9.60
C THR A 56 12.01 -4.54 8.62
N THR A 57 12.03 -3.26 9.00
CA THR A 57 12.71 -2.18 8.26
C THR A 57 14.23 -2.35 8.37
N TRP A 58 14.76 -2.59 9.57
CA TRP A 58 16.19 -2.85 9.76
C TRP A 58 16.64 -4.08 8.96
N HIS A 59 15.89 -5.18 9.05
CA HIS A 59 16.18 -6.37 8.26
C HIS A 59 16.19 -6.06 6.77
N LEU A 60 15.16 -5.38 6.25
CA LEU A 60 15.06 -5.02 4.83
C LEU A 60 16.22 -4.14 4.35
N LEU A 61 16.65 -3.15 5.14
CA LEU A 61 17.64 -2.16 4.71
C LEU A 61 19.10 -2.54 5.01
N ALA A 62 19.35 -3.35 6.04
CA ALA A 62 20.71 -3.58 6.56
C ALA A 62 21.16 -5.04 6.55
N VAL A 63 20.23 -6.01 6.49
CA VAL A 63 20.56 -7.45 6.62
C VAL A 63 20.14 -8.26 5.39
N CYS A 64 19.10 -7.82 4.71
CA CYS A 64 18.50 -8.54 3.60
C CYS A 64 19.44 -8.57 2.39
N ASP A 65 19.87 -9.77 1.99
CA ASP A 65 20.70 -9.99 0.80
C ASP A 65 19.90 -10.00 -0.53
N LEU A 66 18.64 -9.53 -0.52
CA LEU A 66 17.84 -9.43 -1.74
C LEU A 66 18.38 -8.31 -2.63
N THR A 67 18.66 -8.65 -3.89
CA THR A 67 19.08 -7.68 -4.89
C THR A 67 17.86 -6.92 -5.43
N PHE A 68 17.82 -5.62 -5.18
CA PHE A 68 16.88 -4.71 -5.84
C PHE A 68 17.55 -4.07 -7.05
N PRO A 69 16.83 -3.87 -8.18
CA PRO A 69 17.42 -3.23 -9.36
C PRO A 69 17.98 -1.84 -9.09
N THR A 70 17.34 -1.08 -8.19
CA THR A 70 17.81 0.23 -7.74
C THR A 70 17.57 0.39 -6.24
N PHE A 71 18.41 1.21 -5.60
CA PHE A 71 18.23 1.56 -4.19
C PHE A 71 16.89 2.28 -3.96
N ARG A 72 16.41 3.05 -4.94
CA ARG A 72 15.11 3.70 -4.91
C ARG A 72 13.96 2.69 -4.74
N MET A 73 13.99 1.55 -5.42
CA MET A 73 12.94 0.53 -5.27
C MET A 73 12.91 -0.06 -3.84
N LEU A 74 14.08 -0.25 -3.23
CA LEU A 74 14.21 -0.70 -1.85
C LEU A 74 13.59 0.31 -0.89
N LEU A 75 13.92 1.59 -1.06
CA LEU A 75 13.36 2.67 -0.24
C LEU A 75 11.84 2.78 -0.44
N GLN A 76 11.35 2.77 -1.69
CA GLN A 76 9.92 2.84 -1.98
C GLN A 76 9.14 1.68 -1.35
N LEU A 77 9.70 0.46 -1.40
CA LEU A 77 9.11 -0.69 -0.70
C LEU A 77 9.02 -0.44 0.81
N ASN A 78 10.07 0.09 1.43
CA ASN A 78 10.06 0.44 2.85
C ASN A 78 9.01 1.52 3.16
N THR A 79 8.92 2.57 2.35
CA THR A 79 7.92 3.64 2.50
C THR A 79 6.50 3.12 2.42
N LEU A 80 6.21 2.24 1.45
CA LEU A 80 4.90 1.59 1.33
C LEU A 80 4.53 0.83 2.60
N ARG A 81 5.49 0.10 3.19
CA ARG A 81 5.27 -0.64 4.44
C ARG A 81 4.96 0.29 5.61
N LYS A 82 5.68 1.41 5.74
CA LYS A 82 5.38 2.44 6.76
C LYS A 82 4.00 3.06 6.58
N MET A 83 3.63 3.41 5.35
CA MET A 83 2.29 3.95 5.04
C MET A 83 1.19 2.93 5.34
N MET A 84 1.36 1.66 4.96
CA MET A 84 0.37 0.62 5.24
C MET A 84 0.21 0.38 6.74
N CYS A 85 1.29 0.35 7.51
CA CYS A 85 1.21 0.13 8.97
C CYS A 85 0.53 1.29 9.69
N SER A 86 0.77 2.53 9.25
CA SER A 86 0.18 3.73 9.87
C SER A 86 -1.29 3.97 9.48
N THR A 87 -1.73 3.48 8.32
CA THR A 87 -3.05 3.80 7.77
C THR A 87 -3.98 2.60 7.63
N THR A 88 -3.47 1.38 7.82
CA THR A 88 -4.12 0.10 7.45
C THR A 88 -4.50 0.00 5.96
N ALA A 89 -3.92 0.87 5.12
CA ALA A 89 -4.13 0.84 3.68
C ALA A 89 -3.61 -0.48 3.09
N ARG A 90 -4.28 -0.94 2.03
CA ARG A 90 -3.78 -2.08 1.25
C ARG A 90 -2.71 -1.60 0.28
N PRO A 91 -1.78 -2.47 -0.15
CA PRO A 91 -0.80 -2.11 -1.17
C PRO A 91 -1.45 -1.50 -2.42
N GLY A 92 -2.54 -2.13 -2.90
CA GLY A 92 -3.30 -1.66 -4.06
C GLY A 92 -4.02 -0.31 -3.90
N THR A 93 -3.92 0.34 -2.74
CA THR A 93 -4.37 1.73 -2.54
C THR A 93 -3.25 2.73 -2.82
N LEU A 94 -1.99 2.33 -2.66
CA LEU A 94 -0.81 3.17 -2.80
C LEU A 94 -0.13 2.95 -4.16
N ILE A 95 -0.05 1.69 -4.59
CA ILE A 95 0.51 1.26 -5.87
C ILE A 95 -0.55 0.59 -6.74
N GLU A 96 -0.26 0.49 -8.03
CA GLU A 96 -1.17 -0.15 -8.97
C GLU A 96 -1.20 -1.66 -8.70
N SER A 97 -2.40 -2.21 -8.58
CA SER A 97 -2.57 -3.66 -8.53
C SER A 97 -2.72 -4.21 -9.94
N ASN A 98 -2.27 -5.44 -10.19
CA ASN A 98 -2.39 -6.11 -11.49
C ASN A 98 -3.82 -6.04 -12.08
N ALA A 99 -4.86 -6.22 -11.25
CA ALA A 99 -6.25 -6.12 -11.71
C ALA A 99 -6.65 -4.75 -12.32
N HIS A 100 -5.82 -3.72 -12.13
CA HIS A 100 -6.00 -2.34 -12.59
C HIS A 100 -4.75 -1.80 -13.28
N GLU A 101 -3.93 -2.67 -13.86
CA GLU A 101 -2.76 -2.27 -14.62
C GLU A 101 -3.14 -1.21 -15.68
N ASN A 102 -2.32 -0.17 -15.80
CA ASN A 102 -2.52 0.96 -16.72
C ASN A 102 -3.76 1.83 -16.46
N ALA A 103 -4.47 1.65 -15.34
CA ALA A 103 -5.54 2.56 -14.94
C ALA A 103 -4.98 3.89 -14.40
N GLY A 104 -3.72 3.89 -13.97
CA GLY A 104 -3.06 5.03 -13.33
C GLY A 104 -3.72 5.40 -12.00
N ASP A 105 -4.42 4.45 -11.36
CA ASP A 105 -5.13 4.64 -10.10
C ASP A 105 -4.19 4.34 -8.92
N VAL A 106 -3.19 5.21 -8.76
CA VAL A 106 -2.09 5.11 -7.79
C VAL A 106 -1.91 6.41 -7.02
N LEU A 107 -1.10 6.37 -5.95
CA LEU A 107 -0.67 7.57 -5.24
C LEU A 107 0.16 8.47 -6.19
N LYS A 108 -0.26 9.73 -6.34
CA LYS A 108 0.43 10.72 -7.19
C LYS A 108 0.90 11.90 -6.37
N TRP A 109 1.85 12.67 -6.92
CA TRP A 109 2.32 13.92 -6.29
C TRP A 109 1.20 14.90 -5.94
N LYS A 110 0.19 15.03 -6.82
CA LYS A 110 -0.99 15.86 -6.57
C LYS A 110 -1.87 15.43 -5.38
N ASP A 111 -1.66 14.23 -4.84
CA ASP A 111 -2.38 13.70 -3.68
C ASP A 111 -1.65 13.96 -2.36
N VAL A 112 -0.41 14.45 -2.43
CA VAL A 112 0.43 14.78 -1.28
C VAL A 112 0.44 16.28 -1.09
N ALA A 113 0.11 16.73 0.12
CA ALA A 113 0.16 18.13 0.51
C ALA A 113 0.97 18.29 1.79
N LEU A 114 1.94 19.22 1.77
CA LEU A 114 2.81 19.52 2.90
C LEU A 114 2.35 20.80 3.58
N PHE A 115 2.35 20.80 4.91
CA PHE A 115 1.95 21.93 5.75
C PHE A 115 2.98 22.13 6.85
N MET A 116 3.54 23.32 6.94
CA MET A 116 4.31 23.73 8.11
C MET A 116 3.37 24.40 9.10
N VAL A 117 3.17 23.79 10.26
CA VAL A 117 2.24 24.27 11.30
C VAL A 117 2.98 24.64 12.57
N LYS A 118 2.39 25.51 13.39
CA LYS A 118 2.90 25.81 14.73
C LYS A 118 2.39 24.75 15.71
N HIS A 119 3.26 24.30 16.61
CA HIS A 119 2.85 23.36 17.65
C HIS A 119 1.86 24.04 18.60
N PRO A 120 0.72 23.40 18.96
CA PRO A 120 -0.34 24.06 19.69
C PRO A 120 0.09 24.53 21.10
N GLN A 121 1.02 23.82 21.74
CA GLN A 121 1.53 24.16 23.06
C GLN A 121 2.82 25.00 23.03
N ASP A 122 3.50 25.09 21.88
CA ASP A 122 4.74 25.86 21.73
C ASP A 122 4.74 26.62 20.39
N PRO A 123 4.38 27.92 20.41
CA PRO A 123 4.33 28.74 19.19
C PRO A 123 5.67 28.92 18.46
N ASN A 124 6.79 28.66 19.14
CA ASN A 124 8.13 28.75 18.54
C ASN A 124 8.53 27.46 17.82
N ARG A 125 7.94 26.33 18.21
CA ARG A 125 8.13 25.05 17.53
C ARG A 125 7.24 24.96 16.30
N ARG A 126 7.87 24.62 15.18
CA ARG A 126 7.18 24.31 13.92
C ARG A 126 7.24 22.81 13.68
N GLU A 127 6.18 22.27 13.11
CA GLU A 127 6.09 20.85 12.75
C GLU A 127 5.69 20.74 11.29
N LEU A 128 6.36 19.82 10.59
CA LEU A 128 5.97 19.47 9.25
C LEU A 128 4.91 18.37 9.28
N LEU A 129 3.77 18.66 8.66
CA LEU A 129 2.69 17.71 8.45
C LEU A 129 2.58 17.39 6.96
N MET A 130 2.34 16.12 6.66
CA MET A 130 2.03 15.67 5.32
C MET A 130 0.62 15.08 5.31
N ARG A 131 -0.26 15.65 4.50
CA ARG A 131 -1.57 15.08 4.23
C ARG A 131 -1.53 14.33 2.91
N VAL A 132 -1.95 13.07 2.94
CA VAL A 132 -2.00 12.21 1.77
C VAL A 132 -3.43 11.78 1.53
N LYS A 133 -3.97 12.12 0.35
CA LYS A 133 -5.30 11.71 -0.08
C LYS A 133 -5.20 10.32 -0.72
N GLN A 134 -5.69 9.30 -0.03
CA GLN A 134 -5.85 7.97 -0.62
C GLN A 134 -7.16 7.90 -1.42
N ARG A 135 -7.03 7.64 -2.72
CA ARG A 135 -8.16 7.59 -3.69
C ARG A 135 -8.95 6.29 -3.66
N LEU A 136 -8.34 5.22 -3.15
CA LEU A 136 -8.88 3.86 -3.23
C LEU A 136 -9.17 3.29 -1.84
N ILE A 137 -10.45 2.99 -1.61
CA ILE A 137 -10.91 2.22 -0.46
C ILE A 137 -11.47 0.90 -0.98
N LYS A 138 -11.40 -0.16 -0.16
CA LYS A 138 -11.99 -1.46 -0.54
C LYS A 138 -13.45 -1.25 -0.96
N ARG A 139 -13.77 -1.63 -2.20
CA ARG A 139 -15.12 -1.50 -2.82
C ARG A 139 -15.59 -0.05 -3.09
N ARG A 140 -14.74 0.97 -2.93
CA ARG A 140 -15.08 2.38 -3.23
C ARG A 140 -13.88 3.07 -3.88
N ARG A 141 -14.02 3.55 -5.12
CA ARG A 141 -12.95 4.24 -5.87
C ARG A 141 -13.37 5.62 -6.31
N ASN A 142 -12.42 6.55 -6.33
CA ASN A 142 -12.53 7.84 -7.01
C ASN A 142 -13.87 8.55 -6.77
N LYS A 143 -14.37 8.48 -5.53
CA LYS A 143 -15.52 9.27 -5.10
C LYS A 143 -15.03 10.66 -4.76
N GLU A 144 -14.90 11.50 -5.79
CA GLU A 144 -14.50 12.89 -5.63
C GLU A 144 -15.64 13.76 -5.05
N ASP A 145 -16.89 13.28 -5.08
CA ASP A 145 -18.08 14.14 -4.99
C ASP A 145 -19.21 13.63 -4.07
N GLN A 146 -18.91 13.07 -2.89
CA GLN A 146 -19.94 12.72 -1.91
C GLN A 146 -19.79 13.48 -0.58
N PRO A 147 -20.79 14.29 -0.18
CA PRO A 147 -20.75 15.02 1.08
C PRO A 147 -20.89 14.06 2.26
N LEU A 148 -20.03 14.26 3.26
CA LEU A 148 -20.06 13.74 4.63
C LEU A 148 -19.87 12.23 4.92
N MET A 149 -19.95 11.29 3.97
CA MET A 149 -19.73 9.85 4.26
C MET A 149 -18.59 9.16 3.49
N CYS A 150 -17.96 9.86 2.56
CA CYS A 150 -16.81 9.37 1.79
C CYS A 150 -15.84 10.53 1.55
N PHE A 151 -15.30 11.12 2.61
CA PHE A 151 -14.00 11.78 2.46
C PHE A 151 -13.08 10.74 1.83
N GLY A 152 -12.47 11.03 0.68
CA GLY A 152 -11.24 10.31 0.29
C GLY A 152 -10.36 10.28 1.54
N LEU A 153 -9.84 9.12 1.92
CA LEU A 153 -9.24 8.95 3.24
C LEU A 153 -7.96 9.78 3.27
N ILE A 154 -8.04 10.95 3.91
CA ILE A 154 -6.91 11.85 4.07
C ILE A 154 -6.20 11.41 5.34
N PHE A 155 -5.00 10.87 5.15
CA PHE A 155 -4.13 10.53 6.26
C PHE A 155 -3.16 11.67 6.50
N THR A 156 -3.00 12.03 7.77
CA THR A 156 -2.00 13.01 8.19
C THR A 156 -0.84 12.28 8.82
N TYR A 157 0.35 12.52 8.29
CA TYR A 157 1.61 12.05 8.84
C TYR A 157 2.30 13.25 9.49
N THR A 158 2.87 13.02 10.67
CA THR A 158 3.71 13.99 11.37
C THR A 158 5.17 13.63 11.14
N GLU A 159 6.02 14.64 11.00
CA GLU A 159 7.46 14.44 11.05
C GLU A 159 7.86 13.73 12.35
N ARG A 160 8.75 12.74 12.23
CA ARG A 160 9.29 11.99 13.37
C ARG A 160 10.74 12.37 13.59
N ASN A 161 11.02 12.96 14.75
CA ASN A 161 12.37 13.33 15.19
C ASN A 161 13.03 12.27 16.08
N ASP A 162 12.26 11.27 16.53
CA ASP A 162 12.73 10.20 17.40
C ASP A 162 13.37 9.04 16.63
N SER A 163 12.83 8.73 15.44
CA SER A 163 13.38 7.71 14.54
C SER A 163 13.17 8.09 13.08
N LEU A 164 14.23 8.60 12.47
CA LEU A 164 14.28 8.93 11.04
C LEU A 164 13.97 7.70 10.16
N GLY A 165 14.39 6.51 10.60
CA GLY A 165 14.12 5.25 9.91
C GLY A 165 12.64 4.89 9.77
N LEU A 166 11.76 5.47 10.61
CA LEU A 166 10.30 5.29 10.57
C LEU A 166 9.56 6.51 10.02
N CYS A 167 10.26 7.59 9.71
CA CYS A 167 9.66 8.82 9.21
C CYS A 167 9.21 8.64 7.75
N VAL A 168 7.90 8.73 7.49
CA VAL A 168 7.34 8.66 6.12
C VAL A 168 7.59 9.96 5.36
N LEU A 169 7.60 11.10 6.07
CA LEU A 169 7.82 12.41 5.46
C LEU A 169 9.21 12.49 4.84
N GLN A 170 10.23 12.02 5.55
CA GLN A 170 11.60 12.01 5.05
C GLN A 170 11.68 11.21 3.74
N ASP A 171 11.14 10.00 3.71
CA ASP A 171 11.15 9.18 2.49
C ASP A 171 10.49 9.90 1.30
N ILE A 172 9.31 10.49 1.53
CA ILE A 172 8.55 11.17 0.48
C ILE A 172 9.26 12.43 -0.01
N LEU A 173 9.87 13.20 0.90
CA LEU A 173 10.70 14.34 0.55
C LEU A 173 11.91 13.92 -0.28
N THR A 174 12.59 12.83 0.09
CA THR A 174 13.72 12.29 -0.69
C THR A 174 13.30 12.03 -2.14
N TYR A 175 12.17 11.37 -2.38
CA TYR A 175 11.70 11.13 -3.74
C TYR A 175 11.23 12.42 -4.43
N ALA A 176 10.63 13.36 -3.70
CA ALA A 176 10.16 14.61 -4.26
C ALA A 176 11.33 15.48 -4.76
N PHE A 177 12.46 15.48 -4.06
CA PHE A 177 13.69 16.12 -4.51
C PHE A 177 14.33 15.39 -5.71
N GLU A 178 14.36 14.06 -5.68
CA GLU A 178 14.86 13.27 -6.83
C GLU A 178 14.01 13.47 -8.10
N ASP A 179 12.71 13.68 -7.95
CA ASP A 179 11.74 13.81 -9.05
C ASP A 179 11.51 15.25 -9.51
N ASP A 180 12.16 16.23 -8.88
CA ASP A 180 11.88 17.66 -9.10
C ASP A 180 10.37 17.99 -8.99
N ALA A 181 9.72 17.41 -7.97
CA ALA A 181 8.27 17.44 -7.82
C ALA A 181 7.75 18.80 -7.31
N PHE A 182 8.63 19.67 -6.81
CA PHE A 182 8.26 20.96 -6.26
C PHE A 182 8.14 22.01 -7.37
N ALA A 183 6.96 22.63 -7.48
CA ALA A 183 6.76 23.73 -8.41
C ALA A 183 7.41 25.06 -7.96
N SER A 184 7.96 25.12 -6.75
CA SER A 184 8.54 26.34 -6.17
C SER A 184 9.99 26.49 -6.62
N PRO A 185 10.39 27.66 -7.17
CA PRO A 185 11.78 27.93 -7.53
C PRO A 185 12.68 28.20 -6.31
N HIS A 186 12.12 28.17 -5.10
CA HIS A 186 12.83 28.45 -3.84
C HIS A 186 13.07 27.19 -2.99
N ILE A 187 12.80 26.01 -3.56
CA ILE A 187 13.05 24.70 -2.94
C ILE A 187 14.24 24.05 -3.65
#